data_AF-A0A935D6D8-F1
#
_entry.id   AF-A0A935D6D8-F1
#
_cell.length_a   1.000
_cell.length_b   1.000
_cell.length_c   1.000
_cell.angle_alpha   90.00
_cell.angle_beta   90.00
_cell.angle_gamma   90.00
#
_symmetry.space_group_name_H-M   'P 1'
#
loop_
_entity.id
_entity.type
_entity.pdbx_description
1 polymer ?
#
loop_
_entity_poly.entity_id
_entity_poly.type
_entity_poly.pdbx_seq_one_letter_code
_entity_poly.pdbx_strand_id
1 'polypeptide(L)'
;MLRRRSVPLLALASTLLALVLGGVTGCGGGGEAKSPSGEKAEVSALEELQAMPKEINAELTALTKPIDDAAEVIEQLTSIPKRHGINAGELASMAKGTFDNGTVKVELKGDVKAEAKAEVEAALNKLKTVVAGLKAIPEKAAAMTPKLVAATAKIPVLATKVSTGATLAVSSPFASGETKAKANGDLAAVKTAQADASKAVSDAQAKITNIPALATGALGKLGASFASMN
;
A
#
# COMPACT_ATOMS: atom_id res chain seq x y z
N MET A 1 -16.82 32.90 -38.69
CA MET A 1 -17.60 32.69 -37.45
C MET A 1 -16.64 32.55 -36.29
N LEU A 2 -16.73 33.48 -35.33
CA LEU A 2 -15.80 33.69 -34.22
C LEU A 2 -16.03 32.72 -33.06
N ARG A 3 -14.90 32.40 -32.40
CA ARG A 3 -14.68 31.83 -31.06
C ARG A 3 -15.85 31.89 -30.07
N ARG A 4 -16.06 30.79 -29.34
CA ARG A 4 -16.40 30.82 -27.91
C ARG A 4 -15.57 29.80 -27.12
N ARG A 5 -14.67 30.34 -26.32
CA ARG A 5 -14.06 29.71 -25.14
C ARG A 5 -15.08 29.74 -24.00
N SER A 6 -15.19 28.67 -23.21
CA SER A 6 -15.57 28.77 -21.79
C SER A 6 -15.18 27.51 -21.02
N VAL A 7 -14.14 27.63 -20.19
CA VAL A 7 -13.89 26.89 -18.93
C VAL A 7 -14.36 27.86 -17.83
N PRO A 8 -15.12 27.44 -16.80
CA PRO A 8 -14.54 27.00 -15.51
C PRO A 8 -15.42 25.92 -14.82
N LEU A 9 -15.10 25.29 -13.69
CA LEU A 9 -14.78 25.86 -12.38
C LEU A 9 -14.39 24.71 -11.42
N LEU A 10 -13.43 24.98 -10.53
CA LEU A 10 -13.08 24.18 -9.35
C LEU A 10 -14.29 23.90 -8.45
N ALA A 11 -14.33 22.73 -7.83
CA ALA A 11 -15.00 22.52 -6.55
C ALA A 11 -14.17 21.57 -5.67
N LEU A 12 -13.39 22.15 -4.75
CA LEU A 12 -12.84 21.47 -3.58
C LEU A 12 -14.00 21.11 -2.65
N ALA A 13 -14.27 19.82 -2.44
CA ALA A 13 -15.15 19.35 -1.39
C ALA A 13 -14.33 19.07 -0.13
N SER A 14 -14.39 20.01 0.81
CA SER A 14 -13.86 19.90 2.17
C SER A 14 -14.92 19.24 3.05
N THR A 15 -14.77 17.96 3.39
CA THR A 15 -15.64 17.29 4.36
C THR A 15 -15.07 17.44 5.76
N LEU A 16 -15.55 18.48 6.44
CA LEU A 16 -15.41 18.69 7.89
C LEU A 16 -16.33 17.68 8.59
N LEU A 17 -15.77 16.67 9.25
CA LEU A 17 -16.56 15.75 10.07
C LEU A 17 -16.80 16.40 11.44
N ALA A 18 -18.00 16.97 11.60
CA ALA A 18 -18.53 17.44 12.87
C ALA A 18 -18.89 16.24 13.75
N LEU A 19 -18.31 16.16 14.95
CA LEU A 19 -18.81 15.32 16.03
C LEU A 19 -19.23 16.23 17.18
N VAL A 20 -20.53 16.51 17.25
CA VAL A 20 -21.21 17.12 18.40
C VAL A 20 -22.30 16.17 18.83
N LEU A 21 -22.19 15.65 20.05
CA LEU A 21 -23.22 15.27 21.02
C LEU A 21 -22.43 15.16 22.35
N GLY A 22 -22.60 15.97 23.39
CA GLY A 22 -23.82 16.52 23.96
C GLY A 22 -24.02 15.84 25.32
N GLY A 23 -23.83 16.57 26.42
CA GLY A 23 -24.03 16.03 27.77
C GLY A 23 -23.61 16.98 28.89
N VAL A 24 -24.42 18.02 29.12
CA VAL A 24 -24.39 18.87 30.33
C VAL A 24 -25.27 18.24 31.41
N THR A 25 -24.66 17.86 32.54
CA THR A 25 -25.25 17.77 33.89
C THR A 25 -24.05 17.84 34.84
N GLY A 26 -23.93 18.82 35.74
CA GLY A 26 -24.74 18.92 36.95
C GLY A 26 -23.79 18.76 38.15
N CYS A 27 -23.87 19.71 39.08
CA CYS A 27 -23.05 19.84 40.28
C CYS A 27 -23.34 18.75 41.32
N GLY A 28 -22.30 18.30 42.05
CA GLY A 28 -22.42 17.83 43.44
C GLY A 28 -22.42 16.32 43.70
N GLY A 29 -21.57 15.90 44.64
CA GLY A 29 -21.81 14.73 45.51
C GLY A 29 -21.13 13.44 45.09
N GLY A 30 -20.36 12.86 46.01
CA GLY A 30 -19.55 11.66 45.79
C GLY A 30 -20.36 10.42 45.43
N GLY A 31 -19.72 9.55 44.66
CA GLY A 31 -20.20 8.22 44.31
C GLY A 31 -19.09 7.49 43.56
N GLU A 32 -18.49 6.49 44.21
CA GLU A 32 -17.58 5.53 43.60
C GLU A 32 -18.23 4.92 42.35
N ALA A 33 -17.70 5.26 41.19
CA ALA A 33 -18.09 4.65 39.92
C ALA A 33 -17.08 3.56 39.57
N LYS A 34 -17.56 2.31 39.66
CA LYS A 34 -16.96 1.12 39.02
C LYS A 34 -16.47 1.46 37.62
N SER A 35 -15.19 1.20 37.36
CA SER A 35 -14.60 1.24 36.02
C SER A 35 -15.36 0.32 35.05
N PRO A 36 -15.95 0.84 33.96
CA PRO A 36 -16.22 0.02 32.79
C PRO A 36 -14.88 -0.16 32.05
N SER A 37 -14.33 -1.37 32.03
CA SER A 37 -14.52 -2.36 30.95
C SER A 37 -13.91 -1.92 29.62
N GLY A 38 -12.71 -2.46 29.34
CA GLY A 38 -12.33 -2.92 28.00
C GLY A 38 -12.31 -1.89 26.87
N GLU A 39 -11.60 -0.78 27.05
CA GLU A 39 -11.20 0.06 25.92
C GLU A 39 -10.13 -0.70 25.12
N LYS A 40 -10.34 -0.90 23.80
CA LYS A 40 -9.23 -1.24 22.90
C LYS A 40 -8.16 -0.19 23.16
N ALA A 41 -7.00 -0.59 23.66
CA ALA A 41 -5.91 0.34 23.92
C ALA A 41 -5.68 1.16 22.64
N GLU A 42 -6.06 2.45 22.68
CA GLU A 42 -5.76 3.37 21.61
C GLU A 42 -4.24 3.38 21.44
N VAL A 43 -3.79 3.12 20.21
CA VAL A 43 -2.37 3.20 19.86
C VAL A 43 -1.90 4.62 20.20
N SER A 44 -0.81 4.75 20.95
CA SER A 44 -0.30 6.05 21.34
C SER A 44 0.19 6.84 20.13
N ALA A 45 0.20 8.17 20.23
CA ALA A 45 0.67 9.02 19.13
C ALA A 45 2.14 8.76 18.73
N LEU A 46 2.96 8.25 19.66
CA LEU A 46 4.34 7.85 19.38
C LEU A 46 4.38 6.52 18.60
N GLU A 47 3.56 5.55 18.98
CA GLU A 47 3.43 4.27 18.25
C GLU A 47 2.89 4.50 16.84
N GLU A 48 1.91 5.40 16.66
CA GLU A 48 1.43 5.79 15.32
C GLU A 48 2.54 6.42 14.47
N LEU A 49 3.38 7.29 15.05
CA LEU A 49 4.54 7.86 14.36
C LEU A 49 5.54 6.78 13.92
N GLN A 50 5.82 5.83 14.82
CA GLN A 50 6.76 4.74 14.58
C GLN A 50 6.23 3.71 13.57
N ALA A 51 4.91 3.55 13.46
CA ALA A 51 4.29 2.62 12.52
C ALA A 51 4.31 3.13 11.07
N MET A 52 4.19 4.45 10.85
CA MET A 52 4.07 5.04 9.51
C MET A 52 5.14 4.57 8.50
N PRO A 53 6.45 4.54 8.81
CA PRO A 53 7.45 4.03 7.88
C PRO A 53 7.20 2.60 7.41
N LYS A 54 6.77 1.72 8.33
CA LYS A 54 6.48 0.31 8.03
C LYS A 54 5.25 0.19 7.14
N GLU A 55 4.20 0.94 7.43
CA GLU A 55 2.95 0.94 6.65
C GLU A 55 3.19 1.45 5.22
N ILE A 56 3.90 2.58 5.08
CA ILE A 56 4.25 3.14 3.77
C ILE A 56 5.08 2.14 2.94
N ASN A 57 6.07 1.51 3.56
CA ASN A 57 6.90 0.51 2.87
C ASN A 57 6.12 -0.75 2.50
N ALA A 58 5.15 -1.17 3.31
CA ALA A 58 4.27 -2.30 2.99
C ALA A 58 3.39 -1.98 1.78
N GLU A 59 2.79 -0.77 1.74
CA GLU A 59 1.99 -0.33 0.60
C GLU A 59 2.83 -0.21 -0.69
N LEU A 60 4.05 0.36 -0.60
CA LEU A 60 4.98 0.44 -1.74
C LEU A 60 5.37 -0.95 -2.24
N THR A 61 5.74 -1.87 -1.34
CA THR A 61 6.11 -3.24 -1.70
C THR A 61 4.95 -3.95 -2.39
N ALA A 62 3.73 -3.82 -1.86
CA ALA A 62 2.55 -4.40 -2.47
C ALA A 62 2.25 -3.80 -3.86
N LEU A 63 2.53 -2.51 -4.05
CA LEU A 63 2.36 -1.81 -5.32
C LEU A 63 3.38 -2.27 -6.37
N THR A 64 4.64 -2.55 -5.99
CA THR A 64 5.69 -2.96 -6.93
C THR A 64 5.74 -4.46 -7.17
N LYS A 65 5.20 -5.30 -6.29
CA LYS A 65 5.25 -6.76 -6.41
C LYS A 65 4.86 -7.31 -7.79
N PRO A 66 3.80 -6.83 -8.49
CA PRO A 66 3.47 -7.33 -9.82
C PRO A 66 4.57 -7.08 -10.88
N ILE A 67 5.42 -6.07 -10.69
CA ILE A 67 6.57 -5.80 -11.56
C ILE A 67 7.63 -6.88 -11.37
N ASP A 68 7.91 -7.24 -10.12
CA ASP A 68 8.89 -8.27 -9.78
C ASP A 68 8.40 -9.66 -10.25
N ASP A 69 7.13 -9.97 -9.99
CA ASP A 69 6.51 -11.23 -10.39
C ASP A 69 6.47 -11.43 -11.92
N ALA A 70 6.50 -10.35 -12.71
CA ALA A 70 6.49 -10.44 -14.18
C ALA A 70 7.73 -11.16 -14.72
N ALA A 71 8.90 -10.95 -14.14
CA ALA A 71 10.12 -11.63 -14.56
C ALA A 71 10.04 -13.13 -14.27
N GLU A 72 9.52 -13.49 -13.08
CA GLU A 72 9.34 -14.90 -12.69
C GLU A 72 8.36 -15.63 -13.62
N VAL A 73 7.26 -14.97 -14.00
CA VAL A 73 6.30 -15.55 -14.96
C VAL A 73 6.93 -15.78 -16.33
N ILE A 74 7.78 -14.87 -16.81
CA ILE A 74 8.50 -15.07 -18.08
C ILE A 74 9.42 -16.30 -18.01
N GLU A 75 10.17 -16.45 -16.91
CA GLU A 75 11.05 -17.60 -16.70
C GLU A 75 10.25 -18.92 -16.61
N GLN A 76 9.12 -18.92 -15.91
CA GLN A 76 8.24 -20.08 -15.82
C GLN A 76 7.72 -20.48 -17.21
N LEU A 77 7.16 -19.54 -17.96
CA LEU A 77 6.60 -19.80 -19.29
C LEU A 77 7.66 -20.26 -20.29
N THR A 78 8.90 -19.78 -20.19
CA THR A 78 10.00 -20.19 -21.08
C THR A 78 10.64 -21.53 -20.68
N SER A 79 10.47 -21.97 -19.43
CA SER A 79 11.03 -23.24 -18.93
C SER A 79 10.08 -24.44 -19.05
N ILE A 80 8.76 -24.23 -18.96
CA ILE A 80 7.75 -25.30 -19.04
C ILE A 80 7.85 -26.12 -20.33
N PRO A 81 7.98 -25.51 -21.54
CA PRO A 81 8.12 -26.25 -22.79
C PRO A 81 9.29 -27.24 -22.76
N LYS A 82 10.43 -26.79 -22.23
CA LYS A 82 11.67 -27.58 -22.15
C LYS A 82 11.56 -28.76 -21.19
N ARG A 83 10.85 -28.58 -20.06
CA ARG A 83 10.69 -29.61 -19.02
C ARG A 83 9.72 -30.71 -19.42
N HIS A 84 8.66 -30.35 -20.14
CA HIS A 84 7.55 -31.26 -20.43
C HIS A 84 7.44 -31.66 -21.91
N GLY A 85 8.34 -31.19 -22.76
CA GLY A 85 8.28 -31.45 -24.20
C GLY A 85 7.05 -30.81 -24.87
N ILE A 86 6.53 -29.72 -24.31
CA ILE A 86 5.39 -28.98 -24.85
C ILE A 86 5.87 -28.06 -25.96
N ASN A 87 5.05 -27.85 -26.99
CA ASN A 87 5.35 -26.87 -28.03
C ASN A 87 5.35 -25.45 -27.45
N ALA A 88 6.46 -24.74 -27.58
CA ALA A 88 6.62 -23.39 -27.03
C ALA A 88 5.64 -22.37 -27.65
N GLY A 89 5.31 -22.51 -28.94
CA GLY A 89 4.34 -21.65 -29.62
C GLY A 89 2.89 -21.87 -29.16
N GLU A 90 2.52 -23.11 -28.80
CA GLU A 90 1.21 -23.39 -28.18
C GLU A 90 1.11 -22.72 -26.81
N LEU A 91 2.14 -22.85 -25.96
CA LEU A 91 2.18 -22.16 -24.67
C LEU A 91 2.20 -20.63 -24.84
N ALA A 92 2.97 -20.11 -25.80
CA ALA A 92 3.01 -18.69 -26.12
C ALA A 92 1.63 -18.16 -26.54
N SER A 93 0.88 -18.94 -27.33
CA SER A 93 -0.47 -18.58 -27.76
C SER A 93 -1.46 -18.54 -26.58
N MET A 94 -1.40 -19.52 -25.67
CA MET A 94 -2.23 -19.54 -24.45
C MET A 94 -1.85 -18.39 -23.50
N ALA A 95 -0.56 -18.13 -23.33
CA ALA A 95 -0.06 -17.03 -22.52
C ALA A 95 -0.48 -15.68 -23.10
N LYS A 96 -0.38 -15.49 -24.43
CA LYS A 96 -0.87 -14.31 -25.12
C LYS A 96 -2.38 -14.11 -24.93
N GLY A 97 -3.17 -15.17 -25.10
CA GLY A 97 -4.62 -15.11 -24.84
C GLY A 97 -4.95 -14.72 -23.41
N THR A 98 -4.18 -15.20 -22.44
CA THR A 98 -4.30 -14.83 -21.03
C THR A 98 -3.88 -13.37 -20.78
N PHE A 99 -2.80 -12.91 -21.41
CA PHE A 99 -2.31 -11.53 -21.29
C PHE A 99 -3.28 -10.50 -21.88
N ASP A 100 -3.82 -10.79 -23.07
CA ASP A 100 -4.73 -9.89 -23.78
C ASP A 100 -6.11 -9.86 -23.10
N ASN A 101 -6.68 -11.04 -22.79
CA ASN A 101 -8.09 -11.18 -22.43
C ASN A 101 -8.34 -11.67 -21.00
N GLY A 102 -7.31 -11.94 -20.20
CA GLY A 102 -7.44 -12.46 -18.83
C GLY A 102 -8.03 -13.86 -18.73
N THR A 103 -8.10 -14.58 -19.86
CA THR A 103 -8.74 -15.90 -19.96
C THR A 103 -7.67 -16.99 -19.94
N VAL A 104 -7.76 -17.87 -18.94
CA VAL A 104 -6.89 -19.05 -18.83
C VAL A 104 -7.63 -20.22 -19.47
N LYS A 105 -7.04 -20.78 -20.53
CA LYS A 105 -7.50 -22.00 -21.20
C LYS A 105 -6.27 -22.84 -21.52
N VAL A 106 -6.29 -24.11 -21.10
CA VAL A 106 -5.22 -25.05 -21.36
C VAL A 106 -5.65 -25.99 -22.47
N GLU A 107 -5.21 -25.68 -23.69
CA GLU A 107 -5.51 -26.43 -24.91
C GLU A 107 -4.19 -26.87 -25.54
N LEU A 108 -3.64 -27.97 -25.03
CA LEU A 108 -2.40 -28.57 -25.52
C LEU A 108 -2.72 -29.72 -26.47
N LYS A 109 -2.03 -29.80 -27.61
CA LYS A 109 -2.16 -30.93 -28.52
C LYS A 109 -1.33 -32.12 -28.05
N GLY A 110 -1.81 -33.31 -28.37
CA GLY A 110 -1.14 -34.57 -28.03
C GLY A 110 -1.37 -35.03 -26.59
N ASP A 111 -0.75 -36.15 -26.25
CA ASP A 111 -0.92 -36.82 -24.96
C ASP A 111 0.02 -36.20 -23.91
N VAL A 112 -0.33 -34.99 -23.45
CA VAL A 112 0.41 -34.28 -22.40
C VAL A 112 -0.05 -34.77 -21.03
N LYS A 113 0.92 -35.15 -20.19
CA LYS A 113 0.70 -35.62 -18.81
C LYS A 113 -0.10 -34.60 -17.98
N ALA A 114 -0.89 -35.11 -17.04
CA ALA A 114 -1.75 -34.27 -16.19
C ALA A 114 -0.95 -33.24 -15.38
N GLU A 115 0.24 -33.62 -14.90
CA GLU A 115 1.13 -32.74 -14.13
C GLU A 115 1.60 -31.55 -14.97
N ALA A 116 1.91 -31.78 -16.25
CA ALA A 116 2.34 -30.74 -17.16
C ALA A 116 1.20 -29.76 -17.50
N LYS A 117 -0.04 -30.26 -17.64
CA LYS A 117 -1.24 -29.42 -17.81
C LYS A 117 -1.50 -28.55 -16.58
N ALA A 118 -1.39 -29.13 -15.38
CA ALA A 118 -1.56 -28.40 -14.12
C ALA A 118 -0.51 -27.30 -13.96
N GLU A 119 0.74 -27.57 -14.33
CA GLU A 119 1.80 -26.56 -14.27
C GLU A 119 1.60 -25.43 -15.28
N VAL A 120 1.16 -25.74 -16.50
CA VAL A 120 0.76 -24.73 -17.49
C VAL A 120 -0.38 -23.88 -16.95
N GLU A 121 -1.42 -24.49 -16.40
CA GLU A 121 -2.57 -23.78 -15.83
C GLU A 121 -2.14 -22.85 -14.69
N ALA A 122 -1.26 -23.30 -13.79
CA ALA A 122 -0.73 -22.50 -12.71
C ALA A 122 0.06 -21.29 -13.23
N ALA A 123 0.93 -21.48 -14.22
CA ALA A 123 1.70 -20.40 -14.84
C ALA A 123 0.80 -19.37 -15.54
N LEU A 124 -0.24 -19.82 -16.25
CA LEU A 124 -1.23 -18.93 -16.88
C LEU A 124 -2.06 -18.17 -15.84
N ASN A 125 -2.50 -18.81 -14.75
CA ASN A 125 -3.19 -18.13 -13.66
C ASN A 125 -2.31 -17.09 -12.95
N LYS A 126 -1.01 -17.39 -12.79
CA LYS A 126 -0.03 -16.43 -12.27
C LYS A 126 0.13 -15.26 -13.24
N LEU A 127 0.30 -15.52 -14.53
CA LEU A 127 0.33 -14.49 -15.57
C LEU A 127 -0.90 -13.58 -15.53
N LYS A 128 -2.10 -14.17 -15.45
CA LYS A 128 -3.36 -13.41 -15.32
C LYS A 128 -3.32 -12.45 -14.12
N THR A 129 -2.92 -12.96 -12.96
CA THR A 129 -2.85 -12.18 -11.71
C THR A 129 -1.83 -11.04 -11.83
N VAL A 130 -0.65 -11.32 -12.40
CA VAL A 130 0.40 -10.34 -12.62
C VAL A 130 -0.05 -9.26 -13.60
N VAL A 131 -0.65 -9.63 -14.74
CA VAL A 131 -1.14 -8.68 -15.74
C VAL A 131 -2.23 -7.78 -15.17
N ALA A 132 -3.18 -8.34 -14.41
CA ALA A 132 -4.21 -7.55 -13.73
C ALA A 132 -3.57 -6.60 -12.69
N GLY A 133 -2.60 -7.09 -11.91
CA GLY A 133 -1.84 -6.28 -10.95
C GLY A 133 -1.12 -5.12 -11.61
N LEU A 134 -0.37 -5.38 -12.69
CA LEU A 134 0.35 -4.37 -13.47
C LEU A 134 -0.60 -3.32 -14.08
N LYS A 135 -1.73 -3.74 -14.64
CA LYS A 135 -2.75 -2.83 -15.19
C LYS A 135 -3.40 -1.94 -14.11
N ALA A 136 -3.49 -2.41 -12.87
CA ALA A 136 -4.04 -1.66 -11.74
C ALA A 136 -3.04 -0.70 -11.07
N ILE A 137 -1.74 -0.81 -11.37
CA ILE A 137 -0.71 0.03 -10.74
C ILE A 137 -0.97 1.54 -10.90
N PRO A 138 -1.32 2.08 -12.09
CA PRO A 138 -1.55 3.52 -12.25
C PRO A 138 -2.62 4.06 -11.29
N GLU A 139 -3.73 3.33 -11.13
CA GLU A 139 -4.81 3.70 -10.22
C GLU A 139 -4.37 3.60 -8.75
N LYS A 140 -3.69 2.50 -8.37
CA LYS A 140 -3.19 2.31 -7.00
C LYS A 140 -2.12 3.34 -6.63
N ALA A 141 -1.26 3.71 -7.58
CA ALA A 141 -0.27 4.77 -7.39
C ALA A 141 -0.96 6.12 -7.16
N ALA A 142 -1.97 6.46 -7.98
CA ALA A 142 -2.77 7.67 -7.80
C ALA A 142 -3.51 7.69 -6.45
N ALA A 143 -4.03 6.55 -6.00
CA ALA A 143 -4.72 6.43 -4.71
C ALA A 143 -3.80 6.56 -3.49
N MET A 144 -2.50 6.27 -3.64
CA MET A 144 -1.52 6.41 -2.56
C MET A 144 -0.95 7.84 -2.46
N THR A 145 -0.99 8.66 -3.52
CA THR A 145 -0.63 10.09 -3.45
C THR A 145 -1.37 10.87 -2.34
N PRO A 146 -2.72 10.86 -2.23
CA PRO A 146 -3.42 11.57 -1.17
C PRO A 146 -3.14 10.98 0.22
N LYS A 147 -2.88 9.67 0.34
CA LYS A 147 -2.45 9.06 1.62
C LYS A 147 -1.11 9.63 2.08
N LEU A 148 -0.15 9.78 1.17
CA LEU A 148 1.16 10.37 1.48
C LEU A 148 1.03 11.83 1.90
N VAL A 149 0.15 12.61 1.23
CA VAL A 149 -0.15 14.00 1.63
C VAL A 149 -0.77 14.04 3.04
N ALA A 150 -1.73 13.16 3.32
CA ALA A 150 -2.34 13.06 4.65
C ALA A 150 -1.29 12.67 5.72
N ALA A 151 -0.39 11.74 5.40
CA ALA A 151 0.73 11.37 6.29
C ALA A 151 1.67 12.55 6.53
N THR A 152 2.05 13.32 5.50
CA THR A 152 2.85 14.55 5.65
C THR A 152 2.21 15.52 6.66
N ALA A 153 0.90 15.73 6.58
CA ALA A 153 0.18 16.61 7.49
C ALA A 153 0.04 16.03 8.90
N LYS A 154 -0.08 14.70 9.02
CA LYS A 154 -0.29 14.01 10.30
C LYS A 154 0.97 13.93 11.16
N ILE A 155 2.15 13.81 10.54
CA ILE A 155 3.44 13.70 11.24
C ILE A 155 3.67 14.82 12.27
N PRO A 156 3.62 16.13 11.93
CA PRO A 156 3.84 17.18 12.90
C PRO A 156 2.79 17.19 14.01
N VAL A 157 1.53 16.86 13.69
CA VAL A 157 0.44 16.81 14.68
C VAL A 157 0.70 15.74 15.74
N LEU A 158 1.10 14.53 15.31
CA LEU A 158 1.44 13.45 16.23
C LEU A 158 2.69 13.81 17.05
N ALA A 159 3.70 14.42 16.43
CA ALA A 159 4.94 14.79 17.11
C ALA A 159 4.69 15.84 18.20
N THR A 160 3.84 16.83 17.91
CA THR A 160 3.37 17.81 18.90
C THR A 160 2.58 17.13 20.01
N LYS A 161 1.64 16.22 19.69
CA LYS A 161 0.84 15.52 20.71
C LYS A 161 1.72 14.74 21.69
N VAL A 162 2.73 14.01 21.20
CA VAL A 162 3.70 13.30 22.05
C VAL A 162 4.53 14.29 22.86
N SER A 163 5.09 15.32 22.23
CA SER A 163 5.96 16.29 22.90
C SER A 163 5.22 17.04 24.01
N THR A 164 4.02 17.54 23.75
CA THR A 164 3.20 18.24 24.74
C THR A 164 2.82 17.31 25.90
N GLY A 165 2.33 16.10 25.61
CA GLY A 165 1.98 15.13 26.66
C GLY A 165 3.17 14.77 27.55
N ALA A 166 4.33 14.52 26.95
CA ALA A 166 5.53 14.19 27.67
C ALA A 166 6.10 15.38 28.46
N THR A 167 6.11 16.60 27.92
CA THR A 167 6.52 17.79 28.66
C THR A 167 5.62 18.02 29.88
N LEU A 168 4.29 17.89 29.74
CA LEU A 168 3.36 18.01 30.87
C LEU A 168 3.63 16.95 31.95
N ALA A 169 3.91 15.71 31.56
CA ALA A 169 4.24 14.63 32.49
C ALA A 169 5.57 14.88 33.23
N VAL A 170 6.60 15.38 32.54
CA VAL A 170 7.89 15.73 33.16
C VAL A 170 7.74 16.86 34.17
N SER A 171 7.01 17.92 33.80
CA SER A 171 6.82 19.11 34.63
C SER A 171 5.81 18.93 35.78
N SER A 172 5.02 17.85 35.77
CA SER A 172 4.03 17.62 36.81
C SER A 172 4.67 17.32 38.18
N PRO A 173 4.31 18.04 39.25
CA PRO A 173 4.77 17.71 40.60
C PRO A 173 4.14 16.42 41.15
N PHE A 174 3.08 15.91 40.50
CA PHE A 174 2.34 14.72 40.91
C PHE A 174 2.70 13.45 40.11
N ALA A 175 3.47 13.58 39.03
CA ALA A 175 3.90 12.42 38.25
C ALA A 175 4.97 11.61 38.98
N SER A 176 4.85 10.28 38.93
CA SER A 176 5.83 9.37 39.53
C SER A 176 7.18 9.46 38.80
N GLY A 177 8.25 9.01 39.46
CA GLY A 177 9.58 8.93 38.84
C GLY A 177 9.58 8.09 37.55
N GLU A 178 8.84 6.98 37.54
CA GLU A 178 8.67 6.12 36.36
C GLU A 178 7.95 6.84 35.22
N THR A 179 6.86 7.56 35.52
CA THR A 179 6.13 8.35 34.51
C THR A 179 7.02 9.44 33.91
N LYS A 180 7.84 10.11 34.74
CA LYS A 180 8.79 11.12 34.27
C LYS A 180 9.92 10.51 33.43
N ALA A 181 10.42 9.34 33.81
CA ALA A 181 11.43 8.62 33.04
C ALA A 181 10.89 8.21 31.65
N LYS A 182 9.68 7.64 31.61
CA LYS A 182 8.99 7.31 30.35
C LYS A 182 8.80 8.55 29.47
N ALA A 183 8.31 9.65 30.04
CA ALA A 183 8.11 10.89 29.31
C ALA A 183 9.40 11.48 28.72
N ASN A 184 10.53 11.40 29.45
CA ASN A 184 11.83 11.78 28.89
C ASN A 184 12.26 10.84 27.75
N GLY A 185 11.99 9.54 27.86
CA GLY A 185 12.17 8.59 26.77
C GLY A 185 11.34 8.93 25.53
N ASP A 186 10.06 9.28 25.72
CA ASP A 186 9.15 9.66 24.65
C ASP A 186 9.60 10.95 23.95
N LEU A 187 10.09 11.95 24.69
CA LEU A 187 10.69 13.18 24.13
C LEU A 187 11.95 12.92 23.30
N ALA A 188 12.74 11.91 23.65
CA ALA A 188 13.89 11.50 22.84
C ALA A 188 13.43 10.75 21.57
N ALA A 189 12.49 9.82 21.73
CA ALA A 189 12.00 8.97 20.64
C ALA A 189 11.21 9.72 19.57
N VAL A 190 10.43 10.74 19.96
CA VAL A 190 9.56 11.48 19.02
C VAL A 190 10.34 12.17 17.90
N LYS A 191 11.55 12.69 18.19
CA LYS A 191 12.38 13.35 17.18
C LYS A 191 12.82 12.38 16.09
N THR A 192 13.28 11.19 16.48
CA THR A 192 13.68 10.13 15.55
C THR A 192 12.47 9.62 14.77
N ALA A 193 11.36 9.32 15.45
CA ALA A 193 10.15 8.82 14.80
C ALA A 193 9.57 9.84 13.79
N GLN A 194 9.62 11.14 14.12
CA GLN A 194 9.22 12.21 13.20
C GLN A 194 10.11 12.26 11.95
N ALA A 195 11.43 12.18 12.13
CA ALA A 195 12.38 12.19 11.02
C ALA A 195 12.21 10.97 10.11
N ASP A 196 12.07 9.78 10.69
CA ASP A 196 11.90 8.52 9.95
C ASP A 196 10.58 8.50 9.18
N ALA A 197 9.48 8.95 9.80
CA ALA A 197 8.18 9.07 9.13
C ALA A 197 8.24 10.08 7.98
N SER A 198 8.88 11.24 8.18
CA SER A 198 9.04 12.26 7.14
C SER A 198 9.86 11.73 5.97
N LYS A 199 10.96 11.03 6.26
CA LYS A 199 11.81 10.41 5.26
C LYS A 199 11.05 9.34 4.47
N ALA A 200 10.31 8.46 5.15
CA ALA A 200 9.52 7.42 4.49
C ALA A 200 8.47 8.01 3.53
N VAL A 201 7.78 9.09 3.94
CA VAL A 201 6.83 9.77 3.06
C VAL A 201 7.52 10.39 1.84
N SER A 202 8.65 11.09 2.05
CA SER A 202 9.41 11.71 0.95
C SER A 202 9.92 10.66 -0.04
N ASP A 203 10.51 9.58 0.45
CA ASP A 203 11.00 8.47 -0.38
C ASP A 203 9.85 7.83 -1.17
N ALA A 204 8.68 7.67 -0.56
CA ALA A 204 7.50 7.13 -1.22
C ALA A 204 6.98 8.06 -2.31
N GLN A 205 6.93 9.37 -2.07
CA GLN A 205 6.53 10.37 -3.07
C GLN A 205 7.48 10.38 -4.27
N ALA A 206 8.78 10.22 -4.04
CA ALA A 206 9.78 10.13 -5.12
C ALA A 206 9.63 8.85 -5.95
N LYS A 207 9.28 7.72 -5.32
CA LYS A 207 9.11 6.44 -6.01
C LYS A 207 7.82 6.39 -6.80
N ILE A 208 6.71 6.85 -6.23
CA ILE A 208 5.37 6.57 -6.75
C ILE A 208 5.11 7.14 -8.14
N THR A 209 5.79 8.22 -8.49
CA THR A 209 5.71 8.85 -9.81
C THR A 209 6.32 7.98 -10.93
N ASN A 210 7.28 7.12 -10.60
CA ASN A 210 7.99 6.28 -11.57
C ASN A 210 7.39 4.88 -11.71
N ILE A 211 6.68 4.38 -10.69
CA ILE A 211 6.12 3.01 -10.68
C ILE A 211 5.18 2.73 -11.88
N PRO A 212 4.29 3.64 -12.30
CA PRO A 212 3.44 3.41 -13.49
C PRO A 212 4.24 3.17 -14.79
N ALA A 213 5.37 3.86 -14.97
CA ALA A 213 6.24 3.66 -16.11
C ALA A 213 6.93 2.29 -16.05
N LEU A 214 7.38 1.87 -14.87
CA LEU A 214 7.96 0.54 -14.65
C LEU A 214 6.95 -0.57 -14.94
N ALA A 215 5.70 -0.40 -14.50
CA ALA A 215 4.63 -1.35 -14.79
C ALA A 215 4.33 -1.46 -16.29
N THR A 216 4.30 -0.33 -16.99
CA THR A 216 4.16 -0.29 -18.46
C THR A 216 5.32 -1.02 -19.15
N GLY A 217 6.55 -0.81 -18.67
CA GLY A 217 7.73 -1.53 -19.15
C GLY A 217 7.65 -3.05 -18.91
N ALA A 218 7.16 -3.47 -17.74
CA ALA A 218 6.96 -4.89 -17.42
C ALA A 218 5.90 -5.55 -18.32
N LEU A 219 4.78 -4.85 -18.59
CA LEU A 219 3.78 -5.31 -19.56
C LEU A 219 4.36 -5.46 -20.96
N GLY A 220 5.18 -4.50 -21.40
CA GLY A 220 5.88 -4.58 -22.68
C GLY A 220 6.82 -5.79 -22.77
N LYS A 221 7.61 -6.05 -21.71
CA LYS A 221 8.50 -7.22 -21.64
C LYS A 221 7.73 -8.55 -21.65
N LEU A 222 6.62 -8.63 -20.92
CA LEU A 222 5.72 -9.79 -20.95
C LEU A 222 5.21 -10.04 -22.38
N GLY A 223 4.67 -9.01 -23.03
CA GLY A 223 4.19 -9.11 -24.41
C GLY A 223 5.27 -9.56 -25.40
N ALA A 224 6.48 -9.01 -25.28
CA ALA A 224 7.62 -9.37 -26.12
C ALA A 224 8.09 -10.82 -25.90
N SER A 225 8.00 -11.32 -24.66
CA SER A 225 8.41 -12.70 -24.34
C SER A 225 7.63 -13.74 -25.14
N PHE A 226 6.33 -13.50 -25.41
CA PHE A 226 5.50 -14.43 -26.20
C PHE A 226 5.96 -14.52 -27.65
N ALA A 227 6.38 -13.40 -28.24
CA ALA A 227 6.91 -13.40 -29.60
C ALA A 227 8.25 -14.16 -29.70
N SER A 228 9.07 -14.15 -28.65
CA SER A 228 10.35 -14.88 -28.61
C SER A 228 10.22 -16.39 -28.38
N MET A 229 9.03 -16.86 -27.99
CA MET A 229 8.75 -18.29 -27.75
C MET A 229 8.16 -19.00 -28.98
N ASN A 230 7.81 -18.25 -30.03
CA ASN A 230 7.21 -18.73 -31.27
C ASN A 230 8.27 -18.98 -32.34
#